data_AF-A0A845YIZ5-F1
#
_entry.id   AF-A0A845YIZ5-F1
#
_cell.length_a   1.000
_cell.length_b   1.000
_cell.length_c   1.000
_cell.angle_alpha   90.00
_cell.angle_beta   90.00
_cell.angle_gamma   90.00
#
_symmetry.space_group_name_H-M   'P 1'
#
loop_
_entity.id
_entity.type
_entity.pdbx_description
1 polymer ?
#
loop_
_entity_poly.entity_id
_entity_poly.type
_entity_poly.pdbx_seq_one_letter_code
_entity_poly.pdbx_strand_id
1 'polypeptide(L)'
;MTIWEDLVSTYKSTNLETIFASLGISGIPESDYSNLKIASLSQWILESAKGTSILATRHYNFGGLKWRDEMSDFATKVLYEAHDGPDYYCRFASIEAFITGYWKFLTRTPYTSWEDYTSSPEEYIEFIGETYAPNQGYVGKVQNQFAEARQLLALSDAPLLSQGTWIQETDEALYWMKGQYYIDQLDKVPDDDGFAVVITDLKEWFSSSQYPAPQSMKIAKGDVKEPSPIPVDHKSQKQHRKPSVKFDESPNHTKGRAGQTIDTIFLHNTDGSFRGTVSWFKNPASQVSAHYVISRQGEIIQMVKDEDTAWHAGRRSDNRRSIGIEHEATKIKRGLTKAMESASIALVKYLMQQHDIPISRVLPHRQDWGGSVSTNCPHLLWRTENDFDAWKEENLQEEEDSVTQSVTIIKPKNGDEFGINEAFTVEGTADEGVKTVNLYTSWGGTNFELKTSIPVVNGKWSIRIPDGLNTGGKREILAEGNDADGNSLDFYPDEVTIQIGTGMAKPTQGDRLSSPFGPRNGRMHNGVDIAANRGVPVFAVTEGVVSVVKTGCREGSNRCGGGYGNHVYIKHSTLELETRYAHLTEVTVSNGERVSRGQQIGTIGNTGNSTGPHLHFEIRKNGVAKNPLDFINPIV
;
A
#
# COMPACT_ATOMS: atom_id res chain seq x y z
N MET A 1 -4.07 8.62 11.68
CA MET A 1 -2.93 8.65 12.62
C MET A 1 -2.19 7.34 12.46
N THR A 2 -0.88 7.32 12.63
CA THR A 2 -0.08 6.09 12.63
C THR A 2 -0.26 5.35 13.95
N ILE A 3 -0.01 4.03 13.99
CA ILE A 3 -0.02 3.23 15.24
C ILE A 3 0.88 3.82 16.35
N TRP A 4 1.93 4.55 15.95
CA TRP A 4 2.81 5.28 16.86
C TRP A 4 2.15 6.52 17.46
N GLU A 5 1.43 7.30 16.64
CA GLU A 5 0.66 8.45 17.11
C GLU A 5 -0.47 8.02 18.04
N ASP A 6 -1.13 6.89 17.73
CA ASP A 6 -2.16 6.31 18.59
C ASP A 6 -1.57 5.86 19.93
N LEU A 7 -0.40 5.19 19.95
CA LEU A 7 0.28 4.82 21.20
C LEU A 7 0.60 6.06 22.05
N VAL A 8 1.19 7.09 21.44
CA VAL A 8 1.56 8.32 22.16
C VAL A 8 0.32 9.01 22.73
N SER A 9 -0.75 9.11 21.94
CA SER A 9 -2.03 9.70 22.34
C SER A 9 -2.67 8.92 23.50
N THR A 10 -2.83 7.61 23.34
CA THR A 10 -3.39 6.73 24.38
C THR A 10 -2.55 6.79 25.65
N TYR A 11 -1.23 6.72 25.54
CA TYR A 11 -0.36 6.72 26.71
C TYR A 11 -0.30 8.08 27.44
N LYS A 12 -0.37 9.18 26.69
CA LYS A 12 -0.52 10.53 27.26
C LYS A 12 -1.80 10.61 28.12
N SER A 13 -2.92 10.10 27.62
CA SER A 13 -4.22 10.12 28.34
C SER A 13 -4.35 9.05 29.45
N THR A 14 -3.48 8.04 29.47
CA THR A 14 -3.54 6.95 30.45
C THR A 14 -3.36 7.44 31.89
N ASN A 15 -4.26 7.05 32.80
CA ASN A 15 -4.07 7.25 34.24
C ASN A 15 -3.24 6.08 34.82
N LEU A 16 -1.98 6.33 35.19
CA LEU A 16 -1.11 5.31 35.76
C LEU A 16 -1.58 4.83 37.14
N GLU A 17 -2.24 5.67 37.93
CA GLU A 17 -2.80 5.27 39.23
C GLU A 17 -3.81 4.12 39.06
N THR A 18 -4.69 4.24 38.06
CA THR A 18 -5.70 3.22 37.77
C THR A 18 -5.06 1.91 37.32
N ILE A 19 -4.03 1.98 36.46
CA ILE A 19 -3.28 0.79 36.05
C ILE A 19 -2.58 0.15 37.25
N PHE A 20 -1.87 0.93 38.06
CA PHE A 20 -1.12 0.43 39.21
C PHE A 20 -2.04 -0.22 40.24
N ALA A 21 -3.18 0.40 40.55
CA ALA A 21 -4.20 -0.19 41.41
C ALA A 21 -4.69 -1.54 40.87
N SER A 22 -4.94 -1.65 39.55
CA SER A 22 -5.40 -2.91 38.93
C SER A 22 -4.36 -4.04 38.97
N LEU A 23 -3.07 -3.68 39.05
CA LEU A 23 -1.94 -4.61 39.05
C LEU A 23 -1.39 -4.90 40.45
N GLY A 24 -1.91 -4.23 41.49
CA GLY A 24 -1.41 -4.32 42.86
C GLY A 24 -0.07 -3.61 43.09
N ILE A 25 0.32 -2.69 42.20
CA ILE A 25 1.49 -1.83 42.38
C ILE A 25 1.11 -0.68 43.31
N SER A 26 1.91 -0.44 44.35
CA SER A 26 1.62 0.58 45.36
C SER A 26 2.91 1.24 45.85
N GLY A 27 2.80 2.35 46.59
CA GLY A 27 3.94 3.04 47.17
C GLY A 27 4.62 4.07 46.26
N ILE A 28 4.12 4.28 45.03
CA ILE A 28 4.64 5.28 44.09
C ILE A 28 3.90 6.61 44.29
N PRO A 29 4.58 7.71 44.61
CA PRO A 29 3.97 9.04 44.67
C PRO A 29 3.37 9.47 43.33
N GLU A 30 2.20 10.12 43.34
CA GLU A 30 1.56 10.64 42.11
C GLU A 30 2.47 11.63 41.35
N SER A 31 3.29 12.38 42.09
CA SER A 31 4.31 13.30 41.54
C SER A 31 5.31 12.62 40.61
N ASP A 32 5.48 11.30 40.74
CA ASP A 32 6.52 10.54 40.06
C ASP A 32 6.00 9.88 38.77
N TYR A 33 4.67 9.89 38.54
CA TYR A 33 4.06 9.30 37.34
C TYR A 33 4.53 9.95 36.04
N SER A 34 4.79 11.26 36.04
CA SER A 34 5.37 11.93 34.87
C SER A 34 6.77 11.39 34.54
N ASN A 35 7.57 11.06 35.56
CA ASN A 35 8.91 10.51 35.36
C ASN A 35 8.83 9.13 34.70
N LEU A 36 7.92 8.30 35.19
CA LEU A 36 7.64 6.97 34.67
C LEU A 36 7.17 6.99 33.22
N LYS A 37 6.26 7.91 32.86
CA LYS A 37 5.81 8.07 31.46
C LYS A 37 6.94 8.47 30.53
N ILE A 38 7.78 9.42 30.95
CA ILE A 38 8.92 9.88 30.14
C ILE A 38 9.89 8.72 29.89
N ALA A 39 10.26 8.00 30.94
CA ALA A 39 11.18 6.90 30.87
C ALA A 39 10.69 5.74 29.99
N SER A 40 9.48 5.25 30.25
CA SER A 40 8.88 4.12 29.51
C SER A 40 8.61 4.48 28.05
N LEU A 41 8.09 5.67 27.74
CA LEU A 41 7.91 6.09 26.35
C LEU A 41 9.25 6.21 25.61
N SER A 42 10.30 6.70 26.29
CA SER A 42 11.65 6.77 25.75
C SER A 42 12.22 5.39 25.41
N GLN A 43 11.93 4.39 26.25
CA GLN A 43 12.25 3.00 25.98
C GLN A 43 11.49 2.50 24.73
N TRP A 44 10.18 2.76 24.64
CA TRP A 44 9.38 2.31 23.51
C TRP A 44 9.74 2.99 22.19
N ILE A 45 10.18 4.26 22.20
CA ILE A 45 10.76 4.94 21.03
C ILE A 45 11.89 4.09 20.43
N LEU A 46 12.81 3.63 21.30
CA LEU A 46 13.98 2.87 20.91
C LEU A 46 13.62 1.45 20.46
N GLU A 47 12.85 0.72 21.28
CA GLU A 47 12.51 -0.70 21.06
C GLU A 47 11.59 -0.92 19.85
N SER A 48 10.65 0.00 19.63
CA SER A 48 9.69 -0.11 18.53
C SER A 48 10.15 0.58 17.26
N ALA A 49 11.29 1.28 17.27
CA ALA A 49 11.69 2.20 16.22
C ALA A 49 10.52 3.16 15.83
N LYS A 50 9.94 3.81 16.84
CA LYS A 50 8.74 4.66 16.72
C LYS A 50 7.56 3.93 16.04
N GLY A 51 7.24 2.75 16.55
CA GLY A 51 6.10 1.95 16.11
C GLY A 51 6.28 1.24 14.76
N THR A 52 7.49 1.24 14.17
CA THR A 52 7.75 0.59 12.88
C THR A 52 8.26 -0.84 12.99
N SER A 53 8.65 -1.31 14.18
CA SER A 53 9.11 -2.68 14.38
C SER A 53 7.99 -3.69 14.13
N ILE A 54 8.37 -4.92 13.76
CA ILE A 54 7.40 -6.00 13.51
C ILE A 54 6.63 -6.35 14.80
N LEU A 55 7.31 -6.33 15.96
CA LEU A 55 6.68 -6.54 17.27
C LEU A 55 5.64 -5.45 17.57
N ALA A 56 5.92 -4.18 17.24
CA ALA A 56 4.95 -3.10 17.42
C ALA A 56 3.77 -3.20 16.43
N THR A 57 4.07 -3.30 15.14
CA THR A 57 3.05 -3.24 14.06
C THR A 57 2.13 -4.46 14.00
N ARG A 58 2.59 -5.65 14.41
CA ARG A 58 1.81 -6.90 14.30
C ARG A 58 1.36 -7.47 15.64
N HIS A 59 2.02 -7.09 16.72
CA HIS A 59 1.81 -7.69 18.03
C HIS A 59 1.55 -6.66 19.13
N TYR A 60 1.41 -5.37 18.78
CA TYR A 60 1.26 -4.27 19.73
C TYR A 60 2.32 -4.29 20.83
N ASN A 61 3.50 -4.83 20.57
CA ASN A 61 4.55 -5.01 21.56
C ASN A 61 5.66 -3.99 21.32
N PHE A 62 5.43 -2.75 21.79
CA PHE A 62 6.34 -1.63 21.56
C PHE A 62 7.57 -1.66 22.48
N GLY A 63 7.53 -2.44 23.56
CA GLY A 63 8.66 -2.63 24.46
C GLY A 63 9.59 -3.77 24.04
N GLY A 64 9.18 -4.68 23.15
CA GLY A 64 9.95 -5.90 22.89
C GLY A 64 9.88 -6.91 24.04
N LEU A 65 8.74 -6.98 24.74
CA LEU A 65 8.54 -7.83 25.91
C LEU A 65 8.55 -9.31 25.53
N LYS A 66 9.48 -10.08 26.09
CA LYS A 66 9.57 -11.53 25.91
C LYS A 66 8.42 -12.25 26.63
N TRP A 67 7.93 -13.35 26.06
CA TRP A 67 6.87 -14.15 26.67
C TRP A 67 7.32 -14.75 27.99
N ARG A 68 6.42 -14.73 28.96
CA ARG A 68 6.54 -15.46 30.23
C ARG A 68 5.16 -15.95 30.65
N ASP A 69 5.07 -17.05 31.38
CA ASP A 69 3.79 -17.70 31.65
C ASP A 69 2.85 -16.82 32.50
N GLU A 70 3.42 -15.95 33.33
CA GLU A 70 2.72 -14.95 34.14
C GLU A 70 2.12 -13.80 33.30
N MET A 71 2.35 -13.77 31.99
CA MET A 71 1.72 -12.82 31.04
C MET A 71 0.47 -13.40 30.36
N SER A 72 0.08 -14.64 30.65
CA SER A 72 -1.03 -15.33 29.95
C SER A 72 -2.37 -14.61 30.00
N ASP A 73 -2.67 -13.87 31.07
CA ASP A 73 -3.91 -13.10 31.19
C ASP A 73 -3.85 -11.73 30.46
N PHE A 74 -2.67 -11.31 30.02
CA PHE A 74 -2.41 -9.97 29.46
C PHE A 74 -1.96 -10.00 28.00
N ALA A 75 -1.42 -11.13 27.53
CA ALA A 75 -0.88 -11.29 26.20
C ALA A 75 -1.01 -12.73 25.70
N THR A 76 -0.83 -12.91 24.40
CA THR A 76 -0.70 -14.21 23.74
C THR A 76 0.75 -14.49 23.35
N LYS A 77 1.15 -15.77 23.40
CA LYS A 77 2.52 -16.20 23.11
C LYS A 77 2.76 -16.23 21.61
N VAL A 78 3.76 -15.48 21.13
CA VAL A 78 4.15 -15.51 19.72
C VAL A 78 5.62 -15.85 19.57
N LEU A 79 5.94 -16.75 18.62
CA LEU A 79 7.32 -17.01 18.24
C LEU A 79 7.80 -15.89 17.30
N TYR A 80 8.88 -15.22 17.65
CA TYR A 80 9.45 -14.13 16.89
C TYR A 80 10.95 -14.33 16.69
N GLU A 81 11.40 -14.18 15.46
CA GLU A 81 12.83 -14.28 15.10
C GLU A 81 13.49 -12.92 15.34
N ALA A 82 14.03 -12.76 16.55
CA ALA A 82 14.81 -11.59 16.91
C ALA A 82 16.23 -11.69 16.32
N HIS A 83 16.97 -10.58 16.40
CA HIS A 83 18.32 -10.47 15.85
C HIS A 83 19.34 -11.42 16.50
N ASP A 84 19.03 -11.92 17.69
CA ASP A 84 19.80 -12.90 18.48
C ASP A 84 19.28 -14.34 18.33
N GLY A 85 18.20 -14.55 17.57
CA GLY A 85 17.60 -15.85 17.29
C GLY A 85 16.09 -15.91 17.56
N PRO A 86 15.45 -17.05 17.28
CA PRO A 86 14.04 -17.26 17.58
C PRO A 86 13.80 -17.36 19.09
N ASP A 87 12.91 -16.52 19.62
CA ASP A 87 12.47 -16.53 21.00
C ASP A 87 10.97 -16.20 21.06
N TYR A 88 10.35 -16.41 22.22
CA TYR A 88 8.93 -16.11 22.40
C TYR A 88 8.74 -14.71 22.96
N TYR A 89 7.77 -13.98 22.39
CA TYR A 89 7.40 -12.62 22.77
C TYR A 89 5.91 -12.53 23.10
N CYS A 90 5.53 -11.46 23.79
CA CYS A 90 4.14 -11.13 24.03
C CYS A 90 3.50 -10.53 22.78
N ARG A 91 2.26 -10.94 22.49
CA ARG A 91 1.34 -10.26 21.58
C ARG A 91 0.16 -9.71 22.39
N PHE A 92 -0.03 -8.40 22.33
CA PHE A 92 -1.13 -7.72 23.01
C PHE A 92 -2.31 -7.55 22.05
N ALA A 93 -3.53 -7.49 22.62
CA ALA A 93 -4.75 -7.34 21.85
C ALA A 93 -4.96 -5.91 21.33
N SER A 94 -4.43 -4.91 22.05
CA SER A 94 -4.53 -3.49 21.71
C SER A 94 -3.37 -2.69 22.34
N ILE A 95 -3.34 -1.38 22.08
CA ILE A 95 -2.41 -0.42 22.69
C ILE A 95 -2.62 -0.33 24.21
N GLU A 96 -3.87 -0.30 24.67
CA GLU A 96 -4.23 -0.29 26.09
C GLU A 96 -3.80 -1.59 26.80
N ALA A 97 -4.00 -2.73 26.13
CA ALA A 97 -3.53 -4.02 26.63
C ALA A 97 -2.00 -4.06 26.71
N PHE A 98 -1.30 -3.46 25.75
CA PHE A 98 0.15 -3.31 25.82
C PHE A 98 0.60 -2.44 26.98
N ILE A 99 0.00 -1.26 27.18
CA ILE A 99 0.39 -0.34 28.26
C ILE A 99 0.20 -1.02 29.61
N THR A 100 -0.94 -1.66 29.83
CA THR A 100 -1.21 -2.44 31.06
C THR A 100 -0.24 -3.62 31.19
N GLY A 101 -0.01 -4.35 30.10
CA GLY A 101 0.88 -5.50 30.04
C GLY A 101 2.36 -5.15 30.28
N TYR A 102 2.83 -3.97 29.86
CA TYR A 102 4.16 -3.47 30.13
C TYR A 102 4.38 -3.30 31.63
N TRP A 103 3.45 -2.63 32.32
CA TRP A 103 3.54 -2.45 33.76
C TRP A 103 3.40 -3.78 34.51
N LYS A 104 2.54 -4.69 34.03
CA LYS A 104 2.46 -6.06 34.58
C LYS A 104 3.78 -6.81 34.44
N PHE A 105 4.47 -6.65 33.31
CA PHE A 105 5.73 -7.34 33.05
C PHE A 105 6.82 -6.95 34.06
N LEU A 106 6.78 -5.71 34.56
CA LEU A 106 7.75 -5.21 35.54
C LEU A 106 7.47 -5.65 36.98
N THR A 107 6.30 -6.24 37.28
CA THR A 107 6.03 -6.82 38.61
C THR A 107 6.75 -8.16 38.85
N ARG A 108 7.62 -8.56 37.93
CA ARG A 108 8.27 -9.88 37.90
C ARG A 108 9.75 -9.73 38.24
N THR A 109 10.35 -10.75 38.85
CA THR A 109 11.81 -10.85 38.95
C THR A 109 12.44 -10.88 37.54
N PRO A 110 13.55 -10.16 37.29
CA PRO A 110 14.37 -9.41 38.25
C PRO A 110 13.98 -7.93 38.48
N TYR A 111 12.90 -7.46 37.86
CA TYR A 111 12.47 -6.05 37.92
C TYR A 111 11.78 -5.68 39.25
N THR A 112 11.56 -6.62 40.16
CA THR A 112 10.98 -6.35 41.48
C THR A 112 11.73 -5.25 42.22
N SER A 113 11.03 -4.29 42.82
CA SER A 113 11.55 -3.10 43.53
C SER A 113 11.92 -1.91 42.62
N TRP A 114 11.53 -1.92 41.34
CA TRP A 114 11.64 -0.73 40.49
C TRP A 114 10.85 0.47 41.05
N GLU A 115 9.85 0.20 41.89
CA GLU A 115 8.99 1.18 42.56
C GLU A 115 9.77 2.15 43.47
N ASP A 116 10.95 1.75 43.95
CA ASP A 116 11.84 2.57 44.77
C ASP A 116 12.69 3.57 43.96
N TYR A 117 12.68 3.46 42.62
CA TYR A 117 13.56 4.22 41.70
C TYR A 117 12.78 5.19 40.79
N THR A 118 11.66 5.72 41.28
CA THR A 118 10.70 6.49 40.46
C THR A 118 10.88 8.01 40.52
N SER A 119 11.80 8.48 41.38
CA SER A 119 12.01 9.91 41.67
C SER A 119 12.53 10.71 40.47
N SER A 120 13.13 10.04 39.48
CA SER A 120 13.52 10.60 38.19
C SER A 120 13.44 9.57 37.05
N PRO A 121 13.27 10.00 35.78
CA PRO A 121 13.35 9.08 34.63
C PRO A 121 14.70 8.36 34.53
N GLU A 122 15.77 9.04 34.94
CA GLU A 122 17.14 8.53 34.96
C GLU A 122 17.29 7.35 35.92
N GLU A 123 16.89 7.51 37.18
CA GLU A 123 16.96 6.42 38.19
C GLU A 123 16.15 5.20 37.77
N TYR A 124 14.93 5.42 37.24
CA TYR A 124 14.07 4.32 36.80
C TYR A 124 14.72 3.54 35.64
N ILE A 125 15.24 4.23 34.62
CA ILE A 125 15.88 3.58 33.46
C ILE A 125 17.21 2.93 33.84
N GLU A 126 17.98 3.52 34.75
CA GLU A 126 19.19 2.90 35.29
C GLU A 126 18.85 1.57 35.96
N PHE A 127 17.79 1.51 36.78
CA PHE A 127 17.36 0.28 37.42
C PHE A 127 16.87 -0.77 36.41
N ILE A 128 15.90 -0.43 35.54
CA ILE A 128 15.33 -1.44 34.63
C ILE A 128 16.32 -1.84 33.53
N GLY A 129 17.15 -0.91 33.07
CA GLY A 129 18.01 -1.09 31.90
C GLY A 129 19.07 -2.16 32.07
N GLU A 130 19.66 -2.28 33.26
CA GLU A 130 20.65 -3.32 33.59
C GLU A 130 20.11 -4.73 33.38
N THR A 131 18.82 -4.92 33.71
CA THR A 131 18.14 -6.21 33.59
C THR A 131 17.52 -6.41 32.21
N TYR A 132 17.00 -5.34 31.61
CA TYR A 132 16.29 -5.38 30.33
C TYR A 132 17.22 -5.68 29.15
N ALA A 133 18.40 -5.08 29.15
CA ALA A 133 19.42 -5.31 28.15
C ALA A 133 20.81 -5.11 28.78
N PRO A 134 21.58 -6.18 29.09
CA PRO A 134 22.87 -6.10 29.81
C PRO A 134 24.02 -5.52 28.96
N ASN A 135 23.70 -4.67 27.98
CA ASN A 135 24.63 -3.94 27.15
C ASN A 135 24.97 -2.59 27.80
N GLN A 136 26.26 -2.32 28.03
CA GLN A 136 26.75 -1.08 28.67
C GLN A 136 26.28 0.23 28.01
N GLY A 137 25.78 0.20 26.78
CA GLY A 137 25.26 1.39 26.08
C GLY A 137 23.74 1.55 26.07
N TYR A 138 22.96 0.65 26.69
CA TYR A 138 21.49 0.67 26.56
C TYR A 138 20.84 1.86 27.26
N VAL A 139 21.14 2.07 28.55
CA VAL A 139 20.63 3.17 29.37
C VAL A 139 20.85 4.52 28.68
N GLY A 140 22.07 4.77 28.20
CA GLY A 140 22.39 6.02 27.48
C GLY A 140 21.59 6.20 26.18
N LYS A 141 21.27 5.14 25.44
CA LYS A 141 20.42 5.23 24.24
C LYS A 141 18.98 5.61 24.56
N VAL A 142 18.45 5.09 25.67
CA VAL A 142 17.10 5.41 26.16
C VAL A 142 17.07 6.85 26.68
N GLN A 143 18.05 7.27 27.49
CA GLN A 143 18.18 8.64 27.99
C GLN A 143 18.25 9.68 26.86
N ASN A 144 18.89 9.35 25.74
CA ASN A 144 18.91 10.22 24.55
C ASN A 144 17.53 10.50 23.94
N GLN A 145 16.49 9.70 24.27
CA GLN A 145 15.12 9.92 23.81
C GLN A 145 14.29 10.79 24.78
N PHE A 146 14.81 11.16 25.96
CA PHE A 146 14.04 11.87 26.98
C PHE A 146 13.49 13.21 26.50
N ALA A 147 14.28 13.96 25.70
CA ALA A 147 13.84 15.24 25.14
C ALA A 147 12.63 15.06 24.21
N GLU A 148 12.64 14.02 23.37
CA GLU A 148 11.54 13.72 22.45
C GLU A 148 10.31 13.21 23.21
N ALA A 149 10.48 12.29 24.17
CA ALA A 149 9.36 11.80 24.98
C ALA A 149 8.70 12.92 25.79
N ARG A 150 9.48 13.85 26.36
CA ARG A 150 8.94 15.05 27.03
C ARG A 150 8.12 15.91 26.08
N GLN A 151 8.58 16.12 24.85
CA GLN A 151 7.82 16.87 23.85
C GLN A 151 6.51 16.15 23.50
N LEU A 152 6.56 14.86 23.22
CA LEU A 152 5.38 14.05 22.87
C LEU A 152 4.33 14.01 23.98
N LEU A 153 4.77 13.97 25.25
CA LEU A 153 3.88 13.96 26.42
C LEU A 153 3.39 15.35 26.84
N ALA A 154 4.15 16.41 26.54
CA ALA A 154 3.83 17.80 26.91
C ALA A 154 2.99 18.57 25.88
N LEU A 155 2.88 18.07 24.63
CA LEU A 155 2.01 18.67 23.63
C LEU A 155 0.55 18.62 24.12
N SER A 156 -0.03 19.77 24.51
CA SER A 156 -1.49 19.92 24.60
C SER A 156 -2.11 19.64 23.23
N ASP A 157 -3.41 19.30 23.18
CA ASP A 157 -4.15 18.93 21.96
C ASP A 157 -4.24 20.08 20.93
N ALA A 158 -3.09 20.43 20.36
CA ALA A 158 -2.92 21.32 19.25
C ALA A 158 -2.34 20.48 18.11
N PRO A 159 -2.98 20.47 16.93
CA PRO A 159 -2.42 19.78 15.78
C PRO A 159 -1.06 20.41 15.47
N LEU A 160 -0.03 19.56 15.35
CA LEU A 160 1.26 19.93 14.79
C LEU A 160 1.03 20.43 13.35
N LEU A 161 0.83 21.74 13.21
CA LEU A 161 0.74 22.43 11.93
C LEU A 161 2.14 22.83 11.47
N SER A 162 2.52 22.37 10.28
CA SER A 162 3.59 22.97 9.51
C SER A 162 3.12 24.32 8.92
N GLN A 163 3.82 25.39 9.32
CA GLN A 163 3.94 26.73 8.71
C GLN A 163 2.73 27.37 7.99
N GLY A 164 2.14 28.40 8.64
CA GLY A 164 1.32 29.43 8.00
C GLY A 164 0.32 30.12 8.93
N THR A 165 0.67 31.30 9.43
CA THR A 165 -0.01 32.21 10.39
C THR A 165 -1.48 32.58 10.02
N TRP A 166 -2.47 32.92 10.87
CA TRP A 166 -2.55 33.83 12.05
C TRP A 166 -3.93 33.81 12.81
N ILE A 167 -3.86 34.19 14.10
CA ILE A 167 -4.71 35.05 15.01
C ILE A 167 -6.19 34.72 15.30
N GLN A 168 -6.47 34.60 16.62
CA GLN A 168 -7.76 34.52 17.31
C GLN A 168 -8.28 35.91 17.72
N GLU A 169 -9.60 36.13 17.73
CA GLU A 169 -10.26 36.95 18.78
C GLU A 169 -11.80 36.72 18.84
N THR A 170 -12.27 36.27 20.01
CA THR A 170 -13.63 36.31 20.61
C THR A 170 -14.68 35.19 20.32
N ASP A 171 -15.56 35.00 21.32
CA ASP A 171 -16.23 33.77 21.78
C ASP A 171 -17.36 33.17 20.92
N GLU A 172 -17.32 33.30 19.59
CA GLU A 172 -18.18 32.53 18.70
C GLU A 172 -17.36 32.10 17.47
N ALA A 173 -17.07 30.80 17.34
CA ALA A 173 -16.27 30.28 16.23
C ALA A 173 -17.16 30.03 14.99
N LEU A 174 -16.94 30.82 13.95
CA LEU A 174 -17.50 30.63 12.60
C LEU A 174 -16.44 29.92 11.74
N TYR A 175 -16.74 28.71 11.25
CA TYR A 175 -15.80 27.94 10.42
C TYR A 175 -16.10 28.06 8.92
N TRP A 176 -15.04 28.22 8.12
CA TRP A 176 -15.10 28.18 6.67
C TRP A 176 -14.45 26.89 6.14
N MET A 177 -15.22 26.05 5.45
CA MET A 177 -14.73 24.89 4.71
C MET A 177 -15.46 24.76 3.38
N LYS A 178 -14.71 24.59 2.27
CA LYS A 178 -15.23 24.33 0.91
C LYS A 178 -16.32 25.32 0.43
N GLY A 179 -16.23 26.60 0.78
CA GLY A 179 -17.16 27.63 0.26
C GLY A 179 -18.56 27.61 0.88
N GLN A 180 -18.76 26.98 2.04
CA GLN A 180 -19.99 27.09 2.85
C GLN A 180 -19.65 27.28 4.34
N TYR A 181 -20.60 27.85 5.10
CA TYR A 181 -20.49 28.12 6.54
C TYR A 181 -21.22 27.04 7.35
N TYR A 182 -20.64 26.66 8.49
CA TYR A 182 -21.21 25.72 9.46
C TYR A 182 -21.12 26.32 10.88
N ILE A 183 -22.10 26.04 11.72
CA ILE A 183 -22.14 26.38 13.15
C ILE A 183 -22.19 25.06 13.92
N ASP A 184 -21.36 24.91 14.95
CA ASP A 184 -21.42 23.79 15.88
C ASP A 184 -21.59 24.32 17.31
N GLN A 185 -22.78 24.10 17.88
CA GLN A 185 -22.95 23.43 19.16
C GLN A 185 -24.45 23.30 19.45
N LEU A 186 -24.88 22.11 19.84
CA LEU A 186 -25.89 21.95 20.88
C LEU A 186 -25.64 20.59 21.55
N ASP A 187 -25.03 20.67 22.74
CA ASP A 187 -25.10 19.61 23.72
C ASP A 187 -26.56 19.23 24.00
N LYS A 188 -26.77 17.93 24.20
CA LYS A 188 -28.06 17.33 24.54
C LYS A 188 -28.60 17.94 25.84
N VAL A 189 -29.83 18.44 25.80
CA VAL A 189 -30.72 18.50 26.98
C VAL A 189 -31.91 17.59 26.68
N PRO A 190 -32.25 16.64 27.57
CA PRO A 190 -33.41 15.77 27.37
C PRO A 190 -34.69 16.52 27.78
N ASP A 191 -35.74 16.45 26.95
CA ASP A 191 -37.13 16.20 27.37
C ASP A 191 -38.09 16.16 26.17
N ASP A 192 -39.27 15.60 26.46
CA ASP A 192 -40.32 15.14 25.56
C ASP A 192 -40.83 16.16 24.53
N ASP A 193 -41.26 15.64 23.38
CA ASP A 193 -41.87 16.31 22.22
C ASP A 193 -40.91 16.92 21.15
N GLY A 194 -40.61 16.07 20.15
CA GLY A 194 -39.99 16.30 18.84
C GLY A 194 -39.61 17.70 18.36
N PHE A 195 -38.37 17.83 17.85
CA PHE A 195 -37.86 19.07 17.24
C PHE A 195 -38.22 19.23 15.75
N ALA A 196 -38.70 20.43 15.42
CA ALA A 196 -38.54 21.10 14.12
C ALA A 196 -37.73 22.38 14.34
N VAL A 197 -36.73 22.67 13.49
CA VAL A 197 -35.99 23.94 13.52
C VAL A 197 -36.26 24.73 12.24
N VAL A 198 -36.65 25.99 12.43
CA VAL A 198 -37.01 27.00 11.41
C VAL A 198 -35.79 27.90 11.13
N ILE A 199 -35.50 28.14 9.85
CA ILE A 199 -34.42 29.04 9.39
C ILE A 199 -34.96 30.48 9.34
N THR A 200 -34.52 31.37 10.23
CA THR A 200 -34.85 32.81 10.17
C THR A 200 -33.68 33.79 10.19
N ASP A 201 -32.47 33.43 10.64
CA ASP A 201 -31.42 34.45 10.89
C ASP A 201 -30.42 34.73 9.76
N LEU A 202 -30.49 34.01 8.64
CA LEU A 202 -29.58 34.26 7.51
C LEU A 202 -29.89 35.54 6.71
N LYS A 203 -31.12 36.09 6.82
CA LYS A 203 -31.52 37.26 6.02
C LYS A 203 -30.99 38.59 6.57
N GLU A 204 -30.86 38.74 7.89
CA GLU A 204 -30.38 39.99 8.49
C GLU A 204 -28.88 40.20 8.22
N TRP A 205 -28.08 39.13 8.14
CA TRP A 205 -26.64 39.19 7.87
C TRP A 205 -26.27 39.65 6.44
N PHE A 206 -27.09 39.30 5.43
CA PHE A 206 -26.90 39.80 4.05
C PHE A 206 -27.31 41.26 3.87
N SER A 207 -28.09 41.83 4.80
CA SER A 207 -28.52 43.24 4.71
C SER A 207 -27.49 44.24 5.23
N SER A 208 -26.47 43.77 5.98
CA SER A 208 -25.45 44.61 6.62
C SER A 208 -24.02 44.43 6.08
N SER A 209 -23.78 43.49 5.16
CA SER A 209 -22.45 43.19 4.61
C SER A 209 -22.25 43.70 3.16
N GLN A 210 -21.02 44.10 2.81
CA GLN A 210 -20.64 44.67 1.50
C GLN A 210 -20.66 43.66 0.33
N TYR A 211 -21.26 42.48 0.50
CA TYR A 211 -21.20 41.39 -0.48
C TYR A 211 -22.59 41.07 -1.05
N PRO A 212 -22.74 40.92 -2.38
CA PRO A 212 -24.03 40.65 -2.99
C PRO A 212 -24.52 39.22 -2.70
N ALA A 213 -25.79 39.09 -2.34
CA ALA A 213 -26.46 37.81 -2.12
C ALA A 213 -26.58 36.98 -3.43
N PRO A 214 -26.42 35.64 -3.39
CA PRO A 214 -26.59 34.77 -4.56
C PRO A 214 -28.07 34.68 -5.00
N GLN A 215 -28.30 34.79 -6.32
CA GLN A 215 -29.62 35.09 -6.89
C GLN A 215 -30.66 33.96 -7.00
N SER A 216 -30.34 32.69 -6.72
CA SER A 216 -31.40 31.67 -6.61
C SER A 216 -30.91 30.34 -6.05
N MET A 217 -31.58 29.86 -5.00
CA MET A 217 -31.51 28.48 -4.53
C MET A 217 -32.88 27.84 -4.80
N LYS A 218 -32.94 26.82 -5.65
CA LYS A 218 -34.17 26.03 -5.89
C LYS A 218 -34.04 24.65 -5.24
N ILE A 219 -35.03 24.30 -4.44
CA ILE A 219 -35.21 22.96 -3.84
C ILE A 219 -36.07 22.13 -4.80
N ALA A 220 -35.60 20.96 -5.21
CA ALA A 220 -36.43 19.97 -5.90
C ALA A 220 -36.94 18.94 -4.86
N LYS A 221 -38.26 18.86 -4.69
CA LYS A 221 -38.93 17.72 -4.03
C LYS A 221 -39.29 16.71 -5.12
N GLY A 222 -38.88 15.45 -4.94
CA GLY A 222 -39.29 14.32 -5.79
C GLY A 222 -39.64 13.13 -4.91
N ASP A 223 -40.85 12.62 -5.11
CA ASP A 223 -41.53 11.62 -4.28
C ASP A 223 -40.83 10.26 -4.22
N VAL A 224 -40.83 9.67 -3.03
CA VAL A 224 -40.36 8.30 -2.77
C VAL A 224 -41.37 7.30 -3.33
N LYS A 225 -40.92 6.41 -4.22
CA LYS A 225 -41.57 5.11 -4.45
C LYS A 225 -40.63 4.02 -3.94
N GLU A 226 -41.12 3.22 -3.00
CA GLU A 226 -40.45 1.99 -2.55
C GLU A 226 -40.27 1.00 -3.72
N PRO A 227 -39.07 0.43 -3.92
CA PRO A 227 -38.92 -0.79 -4.68
C PRO A 227 -39.13 -2.02 -3.80
N SER A 228 -39.87 -2.99 -4.34
CA SER A 228 -40.22 -4.28 -3.73
C SER A 228 -38.99 -5.17 -3.42
N PRO A 229 -39.13 -6.17 -2.52
CA PRO A 229 -38.02 -7.01 -2.08
C PRO A 229 -37.44 -7.82 -3.25
N ILE A 230 -36.12 -7.79 -3.41
CA ILE A 230 -35.39 -8.69 -4.29
C ILE A 230 -35.39 -10.09 -3.65
N PRO A 231 -35.70 -11.17 -4.38
CA PRO A 231 -35.65 -12.52 -3.84
C PRO A 231 -34.22 -12.89 -3.47
N VAL A 232 -34.03 -13.37 -2.24
CA VAL A 232 -32.76 -13.93 -1.76
C VAL A 232 -32.63 -15.34 -2.32
N ASP A 233 -31.67 -15.57 -3.23
CA ASP A 233 -31.24 -16.91 -3.61
C ASP A 233 -30.14 -17.37 -2.65
N HIS A 234 -30.36 -18.53 -2.02
CA HIS A 234 -29.49 -19.07 -0.99
C HIS A 234 -28.36 -19.89 -1.62
N LYS A 235 -27.12 -19.64 -1.14
CA LYS A 235 -25.84 -20.37 -1.31
C LYS A 235 -24.88 -19.82 -2.37
N SER A 236 -24.21 -18.71 -2.06
CA SER A 236 -22.95 -18.32 -2.70
C SER A 236 -21.77 -19.04 -2.06
N GLN A 237 -21.13 -19.98 -2.76
CA GLN A 237 -19.86 -20.58 -2.34
C GLN A 237 -18.71 -19.55 -2.49
N LYS A 238 -17.73 -19.57 -1.57
CA LYS A 238 -16.56 -18.66 -1.51
C LYS A 238 -15.73 -18.73 -2.81
N GLN A 239 -15.70 -17.68 -3.63
CA GLN A 239 -15.02 -17.60 -4.94
C GLN A 239 -13.57 -17.10 -4.82
N HIS A 240 -12.61 -18.03 -4.73
CA HIS A 240 -11.19 -17.73 -4.74
C HIS A 240 -10.75 -17.20 -6.11
N ARG A 241 -10.04 -16.05 -6.14
CA ARG A 241 -9.48 -15.45 -7.37
C ARG A 241 -8.11 -16.01 -7.70
N LYS A 242 -7.77 -16.14 -9.00
CA LYS A 242 -6.43 -16.59 -9.44
C LYS A 242 -5.40 -15.55 -9.00
N PRO A 243 -4.33 -15.92 -8.29
CA PRO A 243 -3.26 -14.98 -7.97
C PRO A 243 -2.55 -14.50 -9.25
N SER A 244 -1.83 -13.38 -9.16
CA SER A 244 -1.03 -12.87 -10.27
C SER A 244 0.02 -13.89 -10.69
N VAL A 245 -0.10 -14.40 -11.92
CA VAL A 245 0.83 -15.38 -12.49
C VAL A 245 1.44 -14.83 -13.77
N LYS A 246 2.75 -15.03 -13.95
CA LYS A 246 3.39 -14.83 -15.24
C LYS A 246 3.41 -16.14 -16.02
N PHE A 247 2.95 -16.14 -17.26
CA PHE A 247 3.07 -17.30 -18.12
C PHE A 247 4.45 -17.31 -18.81
N ASP A 248 5.19 -18.40 -18.67
CA ASP A 248 6.46 -18.63 -19.37
C ASP A 248 6.60 -20.12 -19.73
N GLU A 249 6.14 -20.47 -20.94
CA GLU A 249 5.86 -21.85 -21.31
C GLU A 249 7.09 -22.78 -21.30
N SER A 250 6.92 -23.96 -20.71
CA SER A 250 7.82 -25.11 -20.85
C SER A 250 7.43 -25.93 -22.10
N PRO A 251 8.39 -26.40 -22.92
CA PRO A 251 8.08 -27.34 -24.01
C PRO A 251 7.84 -28.78 -23.53
N ASN A 252 8.10 -29.09 -22.25
CA ASN A 252 8.05 -30.43 -21.68
C ASN A 252 6.64 -30.75 -21.16
N HIS A 253 5.64 -30.79 -22.04
CA HIS A 253 4.28 -31.16 -21.67
C HIS A 253 3.62 -32.02 -22.75
N THR A 254 2.47 -32.59 -22.42
CA THR A 254 1.58 -33.21 -23.40
C THR A 254 0.31 -32.39 -23.51
N LYS A 255 -0.05 -31.99 -24.73
CA LYS A 255 -1.29 -31.26 -24.97
C LYS A 255 -2.52 -32.07 -24.54
N GLY A 256 -3.40 -31.45 -23.77
CA GLY A 256 -4.59 -32.05 -23.21
C GLY A 256 -4.31 -33.07 -22.10
N ARG A 257 -5.39 -33.61 -21.51
CA ARG A 257 -5.35 -34.59 -20.41
C ARG A 257 -5.88 -35.98 -20.78
N ALA A 258 -6.06 -36.24 -22.08
CA ALA A 258 -6.60 -37.50 -22.60
C ALA A 258 -7.94 -37.90 -21.96
N GLY A 259 -8.84 -36.92 -21.78
CA GLY A 259 -10.18 -37.12 -21.21
C GLY A 259 -10.23 -37.25 -19.68
N GLN A 260 -9.11 -37.09 -18.98
CA GLN A 260 -9.08 -37.07 -17.52
C GLN A 260 -9.41 -35.67 -16.97
N THR A 261 -10.16 -35.63 -15.87
CA THR A 261 -10.38 -34.42 -15.08
C THR A 261 -9.20 -34.17 -14.14
N ILE A 262 -9.04 -32.91 -13.72
CA ILE A 262 -8.08 -32.55 -12.69
C ILE A 262 -8.73 -32.84 -11.34
N ASP A 263 -8.14 -33.74 -10.56
CA ASP A 263 -8.71 -34.22 -9.30
C ASP A 263 -7.69 -34.19 -8.13
N THR A 264 -6.49 -33.67 -8.39
CA THR A 264 -5.36 -33.66 -7.43
C THR A 264 -4.48 -32.44 -7.61
N ILE A 265 -3.96 -31.91 -6.51
CA ILE A 265 -2.84 -30.96 -6.51
C ILE A 265 -1.65 -31.64 -5.82
N PHE A 266 -0.49 -31.68 -6.48
CA PHE A 266 0.76 -32.12 -5.89
C PHE A 266 1.65 -30.93 -5.57
N LEU A 267 2.09 -30.81 -4.31
CA LEU A 267 3.07 -29.82 -3.88
C LEU A 267 4.47 -30.41 -3.87
N HIS A 268 5.41 -29.68 -4.48
CA HIS A 268 6.80 -30.06 -4.71
C HIS A 268 7.77 -29.01 -4.15
N ASN A 269 9.04 -29.41 -4.03
CA ASN A 269 10.17 -28.53 -3.82
C ASN A 269 11.17 -28.67 -4.98
N THR A 270 11.80 -27.56 -5.37
CA THR A 270 12.66 -27.53 -6.55
C THR A 270 14.04 -28.18 -6.41
N ASP A 271 14.56 -28.32 -5.18
CA ASP A 271 15.99 -28.58 -4.87
C ASP A 271 16.94 -27.69 -5.70
N GLY A 272 16.55 -26.43 -5.88
CA GLY A 272 17.17 -25.47 -6.79
C GLY A 272 16.59 -24.05 -6.64
N SER A 273 17.22 -23.08 -7.29
CA SER A 273 16.70 -21.69 -7.28
C SER A 273 15.49 -21.53 -8.21
N PHE A 274 14.62 -20.57 -7.92
CA PHE A 274 13.42 -20.26 -8.69
C PHE A 274 13.72 -20.08 -10.19
N ARG A 275 14.65 -19.18 -10.52
CA ARG A 275 15.08 -18.93 -11.91
C ARG A 275 15.76 -20.14 -12.55
N GLY A 276 16.50 -20.91 -11.76
CA GLY A 276 17.15 -22.15 -12.22
C GLY A 276 16.13 -23.19 -12.64
N THR A 277 15.07 -23.40 -11.84
CA THR A 277 13.98 -24.33 -12.14
C THR A 277 13.21 -23.92 -13.39
N VAL A 278 12.84 -22.64 -13.51
CA VAL A 278 12.18 -22.12 -14.71
C VAL A 278 13.04 -22.37 -15.95
N SER A 279 14.35 -22.09 -15.88
CA SER A 279 15.27 -22.39 -16.98
C SER A 279 15.38 -23.89 -17.27
N TRP A 280 15.36 -24.75 -16.24
CA TRP A 280 15.48 -26.20 -16.38
C TRP A 280 14.25 -26.82 -17.05
N PHE A 281 13.05 -26.34 -16.69
CA PHE A 281 11.80 -26.75 -17.33
C PHE A 281 11.70 -26.28 -18.79
N LYS A 282 12.42 -25.24 -19.19
CA LYS A 282 12.49 -24.79 -20.59
C LYS A 282 13.48 -25.59 -21.44
N ASN A 283 14.32 -26.43 -20.83
CA ASN A 283 15.25 -27.30 -21.54
C ASN A 283 14.52 -28.59 -22.00
N PRO A 284 14.35 -28.85 -23.31
CA PRO A 284 13.68 -30.07 -23.79
C PRO A 284 14.36 -31.37 -23.35
N ALA A 285 15.67 -31.32 -23.06
CA ALA A 285 16.42 -32.48 -22.60
C ALA A 285 16.11 -32.88 -21.15
N SER A 286 15.51 -31.98 -20.34
CA SER A 286 15.19 -32.28 -18.95
C SER A 286 14.03 -33.27 -18.82
N GLN A 287 13.12 -33.31 -19.82
CA GLN A 287 11.96 -34.20 -19.84
C GLN A 287 11.09 -34.11 -18.56
N VAL A 288 11.08 -32.94 -17.92
CA VAL A 288 10.30 -32.66 -16.71
C VAL A 288 9.72 -31.23 -16.76
N SER A 289 8.58 -31.06 -16.11
CA SER A 289 7.91 -29.77 -15.91
C SER A 289 6.89 -29.87 -14.79
N ALA A 290 6.53 -28.74 -14.19
CA ALA A 290 5.34 -28.58 -13.37
C ALA A 290 4.41 -27.53 -13.98
N HIS A 291 3.20 -27.37 -13.45
CA HIS A 291 2.28 -26.35 -13.97
C HIS A 291 2.67 -24.97 -13.44
N TYR A 292 3.06 -24.91 -12.16
CA TYR A 292 3.42 -23.67 -11.48
C TYR A 292 4.76 -23.79 -10.75
N VAL A 293 5.50 -22.69 -10.68
CA VAL A 293 6.69 -22.52 -9.83
C VAL A 293 6.51 -21.28 -8.97
N ILE A 294 6.80 -21.37 -7.68
CA ILE A 294 6.67 -20.30 -6.68
C ILE A 294 8.04 -19.95 -6.11
N SER A 295 8.41 -18.67 -6.15
CA SER A 295 9.67 -18.16 -5.58
C SER A 295 9.59 -17.97 -4.06
N ARG A 296 10.74 -17.78 -3.40
CA ARG A 296 10.78 -17.36 -1.99
C ARG A 296 10.24 -15.96 -1.71
N GLN A 297 9.88 -15.19 -2.74
CA GLN A 297 9.23 -13.89 -2.61
C GLN A 297 7.74 -13.93 -2.99
N GLY A 298 7.18 -15.13 -3.23
CA GLY A 298 5.76 -15.29 -3.62
C GLY A 298 5.47 -15.02 -5.10
N GLU A 299 6.51 -14.88 -5.93
CA GLU A 299 6.37 -14.72 -7.37
C GLU A 299 5.94 -16.06 -7.99
N ILE A 300 4.87 -16.08 -8.80
CA ILE A 300 4.33 -17.30 -9.41
C ILE A 300 4.55 -17.25 -10.93
N ILE A 301 5.20 -18.29 -11.47
CA ILE A 301 5.28 -18.52 -12.92
C ILE A 301 4.49 -19.78 -13.28
N GLN A 302 3.56 -19.63 -14.22
CA GLN A 302 2.87 -20.74 -14.86
C GLN A 302 3.68 -21.23 -16.07
N MET A 303 4.15 -22.47 -16.02
CA MET A 303 4.99 -23.09 -17.03
C MET A 303 4.19 -23.96 -18.00
N VAL A 304 3.09 -24.56 -17.55
CA VAL A 304 2.17 -25.38 -18.35
C VAL A 304 0.74 -24.95 -18.02
N LYS A 305 -0.10 -24.83 -19.05
CA LYS A 305 -1.52 -24.51 -18.85
C LYS A 305 -2.24 -25.62 -18.09
N ASP A 306 -3.26 -25.26 -17.32
CA ASP A 306 -4.05 -26.24 -16.57
C ASP A 306 -4.72 -27.27 -17.50
N GLU A 307 -5.08 -26.91 -18.74
CA GLU A 307 -5.68 -27.83 -19.72
C GLU A 307 -4.71 -28.90 -20.27
N ASP A 308 -3.40 -28.68 -20.14
CA ASP A 308 -2.34 -29.55 -20.64
C ASP A 308 -1.70 -30.36 -19.51
N THR A 309 -1.02 -31.46 -19.86
CA THR A 309 -0.40 -32.38 -18.90
C THR A 309 1.09 -32.04 -18.71
N ALA A 310 1.45 -31.44 -17.57
CA ALA A 310 2.86 -31.30 -17.17
C ALA A 310 3.48 -32.65 -16.73
N TRP A 311 4.81 -32.75 -16.71
CA TRP A 311 5.55 -33.98 -16.42
C TRP A 311 6.26 -33.91 -15.05
N HIS A 312 5.51 -34.06 -13.95
CA HIS A 312 6.02 -33.83 -12.58
C HIS A 312 5.91 -35.04 -11.63
N ALA A 313 4.88 -35.86 -11.75
CA ALA A 313 4.54 -36.90 -10.78
C ALA A 313 5.25 -38.25 -11.02
N GLY A 314 6.06 -38.38 -12.08
CA GLY A 314 6.75 -39.62 -12.47
C GLY A 314 5.85 -40.68 -13.13
N ARG A 315 4.56 -40.76 -12.77
CA ARG A 315 3.56 -41.61 -13.43
C ARG A 315 2.70 -40.83 -14.40
N ARG A 316 2.57 -41.33 -15.63
CA ARG A 316 1.73 -40.70 -16.68
C ARG A 316 0.26 -40.59 -16.27
N SER A 317 -0.26 -41.57 -15.51
CA SER A 317 -1.63 -41.54 -14.99
C SER A 317 -1.84 -40.43 -13.98
N ASP A 318 -0.82 -40.10 -13.16
CA ASP A 318 -0.94 -39.08 -12.12
C ASP A 318 -0.73 -37.69 -12.72
N ASN A 319 0.22 -37.53 -13.65
CA ASN A 319 0.40 -36.30 -14.41
C ASN A 319 -0.91 -35.82 -15.07
N ARG A 320 -1.66 -36.73 -15.70
CA ARG A 320 -2.91 -36.36 -16.41
C ARG A 320 -4.01 -35.83 -15.50
N ARG A 321 -4.06 -36.28 -14.24
CA ARG A 321 -5.15 -35.95 -13.29
C ARG A 321 -4.75 -34.87 -12.29
N SER A 322 -3.55 -34.33 -12.37
CA SER A 322 -3.02 -33.45 -11.33
C SER A 322 -2.45 -32.14 -11.85
N ILE A 323 -2.42 -31.16 -10.95
CA ILE A 323 -1.63 -29.93 -11.05
C ILE A 323 -0.42 -30.06 -10.13
N GLY A 324 0.78 -29.94 -10.70
CA GLY A 324 2.05 -29.86 -9.96
C GLY A 324 2.47 -28.41 -9.68
N ILE A 325 2.80 -28.11 -8.42
CA ILE A 325 3.28 -26.79 -7.96
C ILE A 325 4.65 -26.95 -7.29
N GLU A 326 5.67 -26.30 -7.85
CA GLU A 326 7.06 -26.34 -7.40
C GLU A 326 7.41 -25.14 -6.53
N HIS A 327 7.88 -25.33 -5.31
CA HIS A 327 8.31 -24.24 -4.43
C HIS A 327 9.83 -24.18 -4.33
N GLU A 328 10.38 -22.98 -4.47
CA GLU A 328 11.82 -22.74 -4.37
C GLU A 328 12.40 -23.13 -2.99
N ALA A 329 13.10 -24.25 -2.95
CA ALA A 329 13.87 -24.66 -1.78
C ALA A 329 15.16 -25.38 -2.17
N THR A 330 16.14 -25.29 -1.29
CA THR A 330 17.40 -26.04 -1.39
C THR A 330 17.74 -26.63 -0.02
N LYS A 331 18.76 -27.49 0.03
CA LYS A 331 19.29 -28.03 1.30
C LYS A 331 19.68 -26.95 2.32
N ILE A 332 19.99 -25.73 1.86
CA ILE A 332 20.35 -24.59 2.72
C ILE A 332 19.14 -23.67 2.95
N LYS A 333 18.30 -23.46 1.92
CA LYS A 333 17.10 -22.62 2.00
C LYS A 333 15.86 -23.50 2.16
N ARG A 334 15.68 -24.04 3.37
CA ARG A 334 14.54 -24.90 3.73
C ARG A 334 13.33 -24.07 4.21
N GLY A 335 12.19 -24.74 4.32
CA GLY A 335 10.94 -24.16 4.81
C GLY A 335 10.29 -23.17 3.83
N LEU A 336 9.00 -22.95 4.04
CA LEU A 336 8.25 -21.90 3.39
C LEU A 336 8.69 -20.53 3.94
N THR A 337 8.75 -19.53 3.06
CA THR A 337 8.73 -18.12 3.50
C THR A 337 7.29 -17.65 3.54
N LYS A 338 6.99 -16.58 4.31
CA LYS A 338 5.63 -16.03 4.37
C LYS A 338 5.05 -15.65 2.99
N ALA A 339 5.88 -15.06 2.11
CA ALA A 339 5.45 -14.67 0.78
C ALA A 339 5.16 -15.88 -0.12
N MET A 340 6.00 -16.91 -0.06
CA MET A 340 5.79 -18.18 -0.75
C MET A 340 4.55 -18.91 -0.23
N GLU A 341 4.36 -18.96 1.08
CA GLU A 341 3.23 -19.60 1.74
C GLU A 341 1.92 -18.92 1.35
N SER A 342 1.86 -17.58 1.44
CA SER A 342 0.69 -16.81 1.03
C SER A 342 0.33 -17.04 -0.44
N ALA A 343 1.35 -17.02 -1.32
CA ALA A 343 1.17 -17.31 -2.74
C ALA A 343 0.69 -18.76 -3.00
N SER A 344 1.21 -19.72 -2.23
CA SER A 344 0.82 -21.13 -2.32
C SER A 344 -0.63 -21.33 -1.89
N ILE A 345 -1.04 -20.78 -0.74
CA ILE A 345 -2.41 -20.88 -0.22
C ILE A 345 -3.40 -20.28 -1.22
N ALA A 346 -3.13 -19.06 -1.71
CA ALA A 346 -4.00 -18.39 -2.68
C ALA A 346 -4.15 -19.21 -3.98
N LEU A 347 -3.04 -19.72 -4.51
CA LEU A 347 -3.06 -20.54 -5.73
C LEU A 347 -3.78 -21.87 -5.51
N VAL A 348 -3.53 -22.55 -4.39
CA VAL A 348 -4.14 -23.85 -4.07
C VAL A 348 -5.64 -23.71 -3.85
N LYS A 349 -6.12 -22.72 -3.08
CA LYS A 349 -7.55 -22.47 -2.89
C LYS A 349 -8.27 -22.13 -4.20
N TYR A 350 -7.64 -21.30 -5.04
CA TYR A 350 -8.14 -21.04 -6.40
C TYR A 350 -8.29 -22.34 -7.21
N LEU A 351 -7.22 -23.15 -7.29
CA LEU A 351 -7.24 -24.39 -8.06
C LEU A 351 -8.22 -25.42 -7.50
N MET A 352 -8.35 -25.50 -6.17
CA MET A 352 -9.34 -26.34 -5.50
C MET A 352 -10.75 -25.99 -5.96
N GLN A 353 -11.09 -24.71 -5.96
CA GLN A 353 -12.39 -24.28 -6.45
C GLN A 353 -12.55 -24.48 -7.96
N GLN A 354 -11.58 -24.05 -8.78
CA GLN A 354 -11.73 -24.09 -10.25
C GLN A 354 -11.94 -25.50 -10.78
N HIS A 355 -11.35 -26.49 -10.12
CA HIS A 355 -11.35 -27.89 -10.57
C HIS A 355 -12.14 -28.81 -9.63
N ASP A 356 -12.87 -28.25 -8.65
CA ASP A 356 -13.66 -29.00 -7.66
C ASP A 356 -12.81 -30.07 -6.92
N ILE A 357 -11.60 -29.70 -6.50
CA ILE A 357 -10.65 -30.58 -5.83
C ILE A 357 -10.83 -30.44 -4.31
N PRO A 358 -11.25 -31.49 -3.59
CA PRO A 358 -11.38 -31.43 -2.14
C PRO A 358 -10.00 -31.33 -1.48
N ILE A 359 -9.94 -30.74 -0.28
CA ILE A 359 -8.70 -30.59 0.51
C ILE A 359 -7.93 -31.91 0.69
N SER A 360 -8.64 -33.03 0.78
CA SER A 360 -8.07 -34.38 0.88
C SER A 360 -7.25 -34.82 -0.36
N ARG A 361 -7.37 -34.08 -1.46
CA ARG A 361 -6.65 -34.30 -2.73
C ARG A 361 -5.56 -33.25 -2.99
N VAL A 362 -5.24 -32.43 -1.98
CA VAL A 362 -4.00 -31.65 -1.93
C VAL A 362 -2.95 -32.50 -1.22
N LEU A 363 -2.01 -33.03 -2.00
CA LEU A 363 -1.07 -34.07 -1.56
C LEU A 363 0.38 -33.61 -1.70
N PRO A 364 1.28 -34.05 -0.81
CA PRO A 364 2.71 -33.92 -1.06
C PRO A 364 3.11 -34.81 -2.24
N HIS A 365 4.15 -34.46 -2.99
CA HIS A 365 4.76 -35.38 -3.97
C HIS A 365 5.61 -36.47 -3.31
N ARG A 366 5.00 -37.18 -2.36
CA ARG A 366 5.57 -38.33 -1.67
C ARG A 366 4.78 -39.56 -2.12
N GLN A 367 5.46 -40.48 -2.78
CA GLN A 367 4.82 -41.67 -3.31
C GLN A 367 5.74 -42.88 -3.10
N ASP A 368 5.21 -43.90 -2.41
CA ASP A 368 5.85 -45.20 -2.20
C ASP A 368 5.04 -46.29 -2.93
N TRP A 369 5.30 -46.47 -4.23
CA TRP A 369 4.48 -47.31 -5.09
C TRP A 369 5.05 -48.69 -5.42
N GLY A 370 5.83 -49.31 -4.53
CA GLY A 370 6.35 -50.67 -4.78
C GLY A 370 7.03 -50.86 -6.16
N GLY A 371 7.60 -49.79 -6.72
CA GLY A 371 8.14 -49.69 -8.09
C GLY A 371 8.96 -48.41 -8.29
N SER A 372 9.81 -48.36 -9.34
CA SER A 372 11.18 -47.78 -9.35
C SER A 372 11.41 -46.27 -9.17
N VAL A 373 10.49 -45.45 -8.66
CA VAL A 373 10.79 -44.04 -8.34
C VAL A 373 10.12 -43.63 -7.03
N SER A 374 10.83 -43.85 -5.91
CA SER A 374 10.43 -43.29 -4.62
C SER A 374 10.96 -41.85 -4.50
N THR A 375 10.09 -40.94 -4.07
CA THR A 375 10.44 -39.54 -3.80
C THR A 375 9.96 -39.14 -2.41
N ASN A 376 10.76 -38.32 -1.73
CA ASN A 376 10.42 -37.70 -0.46
C ASN A 376 10.12 -36.20 -0.61
N CYS A 377 9.91 -35.72 -1.84
CA CYS A 377 9.42 -34.37 -2.09
C CYS A 377 8.05 -34.19 -1.38
N PRO A 378 7.71 -33.04 -0.77
CA PRO A 378 8.45 -31.79 -0.60
C PRO A 378 9.25 -31.67 0.74
N HIS A 379 10.09 -32.64 1.11
CA HIS A 379 10.86 -32.67 2.38
C HIS A 379 11.72 -31.43 2.72
N LEU A 380 12.03 -30.58 1.74
CA LEU A 380 12.76 -29.34 2.02
C LEU A 380 11.85 -28.24 2.61
N LEU A 381 10.54 -28.34 2.42
CA LEU A 381 9.54 -27.38 2.90
C LEU A 381 8.91 -27.86 4.21
N TRP A 382 8.38 -29.08 4.21
CA TRP A 382 7.79 -29.74 5.37
C TRP A 382 8.68 -30.92 5.76
N ARG A 383 9.08 -31.03 7.03
CA ARG A 383 10.05 -32.07 7.44
C ARG A 383 9.39 -33.44 7.48
N THR A 384 8.13 -33.48 7.89
CA THR A 384 7.32 -34.70 8.00
C THR A 384 6.00 -34.56 7.22
N GLU A 385 5.30 -35.68 7.07
CA GLU A 385 3.94 -35.69 6.49
C GLU A 385 2.94 -34.99 7.42
N ASN A 386 3.11 -35.17 8.73
CA ASN A 386 2.31 -34.47 9.73
C ASN A 386 2.50 -32.95 9.66
N ASP A 387 3.70 -32.45 9.35
CA ASP A 387 3.93 -31.01 9.17
C ASP A 387 3.15 -30.48 7.95
N PHE A 388 3.06 -31.28 6.89
CA PHE A 388 2.29 -30.94 5.69
C PHE A 388 0.79 -30.97 5.98
N ASP A 389 0.31 -32.00 6.66
CA ASP A 389 -1.10 -32.15 7.02
C ASP A 389 -1.56 -31.05 7.97
N ALA A 390 -0.76 -30.71 8.98
CA ALA A 390 -1.04 -29.59 9.88
C ALA A 390 -1.13 -28.26 9.11
N TRP A 391 -0.18 -28.00 8.20
CA TRP A 391 -0.23 -26.82 7.33
C TRP A 391 -1.49 -26.82 6.45
N LYS A 392 -1.85 -27.97 5.87
CA LYS A 392 -3.01 -28.12 5.00
C LYS A 392 -4.30 -27.83 5.76
N GLU A 393 -4.47 -28.39 6.95
CA GLU A 393 -5.62 -28.17 7.83
C GLU A 393 -5.72 -26.69 8.24
N GLU A 394 -4.64 -26.11 8.75
CA GLU A 394 -4.60 -24.72 9.20
C GLU A 394 -4.93 -23.72 8.08
N ASN A 395 -4.45 -23.98 6.85
CA ASN A 395 -4.47 -22.97 5.80
C ASN A 395 -5.54 -23.19 4.72
N LEU A 396 -5.98 -24.43 4.48
CA LEU A 396 -6.85 -24.77 3.35
C LEU A 396 -8.27 -25.22 3.76
N GLN A 397 -8.53 -25.44 5.05
CA GLN A 397 -9.87 -25.76 5.52
C GLN A 397 -10.79 -24.54 5.34
N GLU A 398 -11.98 -24.76 4.76
CA GLU A 398 -13.03 -23.73 4.69
C GLU A 398 -13.93 -23.88 5.91
N GLU A 399 -14.21 -22.79 6.62
CA GLU A 399 -15.22 -22.76 7.69
C GLU A 399 -16.62 -22.75 7.08
N GLU A 400 -17.52 -23.60 7.59
CA GLU A 400 -18.80 -23.92 6.97
C GLU A 400 -19.91 -22.84 7.09
N ASP A 401 -19.64 -21.65 7.66
CA ASP A 401 -20.69 -20.69 8.01
C ASP A 401 -20.44 -19.18 7.70
N SER A 402 -19.41 -18.79 6.94
CA SER A 402 -19.21 -17.36 6.63
C SER A 402 -20.02 -16.90 5.39
N VAL A 403 -21.10 -16.15 5.62
CA VAL A 403 -21.77 -15.36 4.57
C VAL A 403 -20.76 -14.30 4.12
N THR A 404 -20.16 -14.50 2.95
CA THR A 404 -19.18 -13.58 2.37
C THR A 404 -19.88 -12.29 1.96
N GLN A 405 -19.45 -11.17 2.53
CA GLN A 405 -19.98 -9.85 2.21
C GLN A 405 -19.20 -9.22 1.05
N SER A 406 -19.82 -8.32 0.30
CA SER A 406 -19.22 -7.69 -0.88
C SER A 406 -19.02 -6.19 -0.68
N VAL A 407 -17.91 -5.68 -1.22
CA VAL A 407 -17.62 -4.26 -1.40
C VAL A 407 -17.35 -4.07 -2.89
N THR A 408 -17.89 -3.03 -3.52
CA THR A 408 -17.67 -2.73 -4.94
C THR A 408 -17.20 -1.30 -5.15
N ILE A 409 -16.41 -1.06 -6.20
CA ILE A 409 -16.01 0.26 -6.67
C ILE A 409 -16.83 0.60 -7.92
N ILE A 410 -17.65 1.65 -7.85
CA ILE A 410 -18.47 2.15 -8.97
C ILE A 410 -17.69 3.19 -9.79
N LYS A 411 -16.93 4.06 -9.12
CA LYS A 411 -15.94 4.95 -9.74
C LYS A 411 -14.68 5.02 -8.87
N PRO A 412 -13.48 5.16 -9.45
CA PRO A 412 -13.20 5.15 -10.89
C PRO A 412 -13.46 3.79 -11.54
N LYS A 413 -13.52 3.74 -12.88
CA LYS A 413 -13.60 2.51 -13.66
C LYS A 413 -12.20 2.07 -14.12
N ASN A 414 -12.11 0.81 -14.53
CA ASN A 414 -10.87 0.23 -15.00
C ASN A 414 -10.36 0.96 -16.26
N GLY A 415 -9.17 1.53 -16.19
CA GLY A 415 -8.56 2.32 -17.25
C GLY A 415 -8.83 3.83 -17.20
N ASP A 416 -9.57 4.34 -16.20
CA ASP A 416 -9.73 5.79 -16.02
C ASP A 416 -8.38 6.48 -15.78
N GLU A 417 -8.20 7.65 -16.40
CA GLU A 417 -6.96 8.44 -16.36
C GLU A 417 -7.11 9.68 -15.46
N PHE A 418 -6.15 9.90 -14.56
CA PHE A 418 -6.11 11.05 -13.64
C PHE A 418 -4.79 11.82 -13.76
N GLY A 419 -4.80 13.15 -13.58
CA GLY A 419 -3.59 13.96 -13.51
C GLY A 419 -2.76 13.70 -12.23
N ILE A 420 -1.46 14.05 -12.26
CA ILE A 420 -0.67 14.09 -11.02
C ILE A 420 -1.27 15.13 -10.08
N ASN A 421 -1.35 14.80 -8.80
CA ASN A 421 -1.92 15.70 -7.81
C ASN A 421 -3.34 16.17 -8.18
N GLU A 422 -4.06 15.40 -8.99
CA GLU A 422 -5.48 15.62 -9.23
C GLU A 422 -6.26 14.85 -8.18
N ALA A 423 -7.08 15.56 -7.40
CA ALA A 423 -7.99 14.92 -6.49
C ALA A 423 -9.10 14.22 -7.27
N PHE A 424 -9.38 12.97 -6.94
CA PHE A 424 -10.47 12.20 -7.53
C PHE A 424 -11.34 11.57 -6.45
N THR A 425 -12.54 11.16 -6.84
CA THR A 425 -13.49 10.49 -5.93
C THR A 425 -13.50 9.01 -6.22
N VAL A 426 -13.38 8.21 -5.16
CA VAL A 426 -13.68 6.78 -5.18
C VAL A 426 -15.02 6.58 -4.51
N GLU A 427 -15.97 5.96 -5.20
CA GLU A 427 -17.32 5.68 -4.70
C GLU A 427 -17.71 4.25 -5.02
N GLY A 428 -18.58 3.66 -4.18
CA GLY A 428 -18.91 2.26 -4.26
C GLY A 428 -20.14 1.85 -3.46
N THR A 429 -20.45 0.56 -3.49
CA THR A 429 -21.46 -0.06 -2.61
C THR A 429 -20.82 -1.08 -1.69
N ALA A 430 -21.51 -1.43 -0.61
CA ALA A 430 -21.15 -2.54 0.25
C ALA A 430 -22.41 -3.19 0.85
N ASP A 431 -22.30 -4.47 1.20
CA ASP A 431 -23.39 -5.22 1.84
C ASP A 431 -23.67 -4.72 3.27
N GLU A 432 -24.84 -5.04 3.82
CA GLU A 432 -25.38 -4.44 5.05
C GLU A 432 -24.48 -4.60 6.29
N GLY A 433 -23.71 -5.69 6.37
CA GLY A 433 -22.81 -5.94 7.51
C GLY A 433 -21.49 -5.16 7.43
N VAL A 434 -21.14 -4.57 6.29
CA VAL A 434 -19.95 -3.73 6.13
C VAL A 434 -20.28 -2.32 6.63
N LYS A 435 -19.59 -1.88 7.67
CA LYS A 435 -19.79 -0.55 8.28
C LYS A 435 -18.78 0.47 7.83
N THR A 436 -17.56 0.02 7.51
CA THR A 436 -16.54 0.90 6.94
C THR A 436 -15.78 0.23 5.80
N VAL A 437 -15.18 1.05 4.93
CA VAL A 437 -14.33 0.61 3.82
C VAL A 437 -12.93 1.21 3.97
N ASN A 438 -11.91 0.39 3.79
CA ASN A 438 -10.52 0.79 3.64
C ASN A 438 -10.14 0.75 2.16
N LEU A 439 -9.38 1.74 1.72
CA LEU A 439 -8.81 1.81 0.38
C LEU A 439 -7.30 1.69 0.45
N TYR A 440 -6.76 0.85 -0.42
CA TYR A 440 -5.34 0.67 -0.62
C TYR A 440 -4.95 0.89 -2.07
N THR A 441 -3.68 1.15 -2.31
CA THR A 441 -3.09 1.10 -3.64
C THR A 441 -1.87 0.20 -3.68
N SER A 442 -1.70 -0.56 -4.75
CA SER A 442 -0.53 -1.42 -4.92
C SER A 442 0.57 -0.69 -5.70
N TRP A 443 1.83 -0.82 -5.25
CA TRP A 443 3.01 -0.44 -6.01
C TRP A 443 4.15 -1.43 -5.76
N GLY A 444 4.68 -2.03 -6.82
CA GLY A 444 5.77 -3.01 -6.73
C GLY A 444 5.43 -4.26 -5.90
N GLY A 445 4.14 -4.63 -5.81
CA GLY A 445 3.66 -5.76 -5.00
C GLY A 445 3.46 -5.44 -3.52
N THR A 446 3.55 -4.17 -3.12
CA THR A 446 3.24 -3.71 -1.75
C THR A 446 1.98 -2.85 -1.77
N ASN A 447 1.05 -3.12 -0.86
CA ASN A 447 -0.15 -2.30 -0.67
C ASN A 447 0.16 -1.12 0.27
N PHE A 448 -0.21 0.08 -0.16
CA PHE A 448 -0.11 1.33 0.57
C PHE A 448 -1.52 1.80 0.90
N GLU A 449 -1.74 2.23 2.14
CA GLU A 449 -3.03 2.77 2.55
C GLU A 449 -3.31 4.11 1.86
N LEU A 450 -4.48 4.23 1.23
CA LEU A 450 -5.00 5.49 0.71
C LEU A 450 -5.89 6.17 1.73
N LYS A 451 -6.85 5.42 2.29
CA LYS A 451 -7.78 5.90 3.30
C LYS A 451 -8.40 4.74 4.05
N THR A 452 -8.46 4.82 5.37
CA THR A 452 -9.16 3.86 6.22
C THR A 452 -10.48 4.41 6.76
N SER A 453 -11.33 3.49 7.20
CA SER A 453 -12.57 3.75 7.94
C SER A 453 -13.57 4.66 7.22
N ILE A 454 -13.73 4.50 5.91
CA ILE A 454 -14.73 5.25 5.13
C ILE A 454 -16.13 4.73 5.49
N PRO A 455 -17.04 5.56 6.02
CA PRO A 455 -18.33 5.06 6.48
C PRO A 455 -19.20 4.59 5.31
N VAL A 456 -19.85 3.44 5.50
CA VAL A 456 -20.92 2.93 4.63
C VAL A 456 -22.26 3.43 5.18
N VAL A 457 -22.98 4.21 4.38
CA VAL A 457 -24.31 4.74 4.74
C VAL A 457 -25.31 4.26 3.70
N ASN A 458 -26.34 3.53 4.14
CA ASN A 458 -27.36 2.93 3.27
C ASN A 458 -26.76 2.12 2.11
N GLY A 459 -25.76 1.28 2.42
CA GLY A 459 -25.07 0.42 1.46
C GLY A 459 -24.16 1.15 0.46
N LYS A 460 -23.86 2.44 0.68
CA LYS A 460 -23.00 3.26 -0.19
C LYS A 460 -21.86 3.89 0.58
N TRP A 461 -20.72 4.03 -0.06
CA TRP A 461 -19.56 4.72 0.48
C TRP A 461 -18.92 5.59 -0.60
N SER A 462 -18.25 6.66 -0.17
CA SER A 462 -17.57 7.59 -1.07
C SER A 462 -16.48 8.32 -0.31
N ILE A 463 -15.34 8.51 -0.96
CA ILE A 463 -14.24 9.32 -0.44
C ILE A 463 -13.60 10.13 -1.55
N ARG A 464 -13.23 11.37 -1.23
CA ARG A 464 -12.35 12.17 -2.08
C ARG A 464 -10.90 11.89 -1.68
N ILE A 465 -10.13 11.33 -2.60
CA ILE A 465 -8.68 11.20 -2.45
C ILE A 465 -8.07 12.57 -2.79
N PRO A 466 -7.37 13.22 -1.85
CA PRO A 466 -6.72 14.51 -2.11
C PRO A 466 -5.54 14.33 -3.07
N ASP A 467 -5.01 15.44 -3.54
CA ASP A 467 -3.80 15.51 -4.33
C ASP A 467 -2.60 14.91 -3.55
N GLY A 468 -1.83 14.00 -4.17
CA GLY A 468 -0.65 13.42 -3.50
C GLY A 468 -0.18 12.03 -3.91
N LEU A 469 -0.81 11.36 -4.88
CA LEU A 469 -0.31 10.07 -5.40
C LEU A 469 0.89 10.29 -6.31
N ASN A 470 2.07 10.34 -5.70
CA ASN A 470 3.29 10.72 -6.39
C ASN A 470 3.98 9.52 -7.06
N THR A 471 3.96 9.54 -8.40
CA THR A 471 4.81 8.89 -9.42
C THR A 471 3.90 8.34 -10.51
N GLY A 472 3.62 9.12 -11.57
CA GLY A 472 2.78 8.66 -12.67
C GLY A 472 3.02 7.19 -13.07
N GLY A 473 1.96 6.49 -13.44
CA GLY A 473 1.95 5.07 -13.79
C GLY A 473 0.61 4.41 -13.50
N LYS A 474 0.50 3.14 -13.88
CA LYS A 474 -0.63 2.27 -13.55
C LYS A 474 -0.73 2.12 -12.03
N ARG A 475 -1.93 2.22 -11.47
CA ARG A 475 -2.23 2.01 -10.04
C ARG A 475 -3.45 1.14 -9.88
N GLU A 476 -3.34 0.16 -8.99
CA GLU A 476 -4.49 -0.61 -8.54
C GLU A 476 -5.04 0.12 -7.31
N ILE A 477 -6.37 0.25 -7.24
CA ILE A 477 -7.10 0.66 -6.04
C ILE A 477 -7.87 -0.56 -5.58
N LEU A 478 -7.63 -0.95 -4.33
CA LEU A 478 -8.29 -2.06 -3.66
C LEU A 478 -9.22 -1.51 -2.59
N ALA A 479 -10.45 -2.02 -2.52
CA ALA A 479 -11.41 -1.70 -1.47
C ALA A 479 -11.65 -2.90 -0.55
N GLU A 480 -11.53 -2.69 0.76
CA GLU A 480 -11.67 -3.70 1.81
C GLU A 480 -12.75 -3.30 2.82
N GLY A 481 -13.62 -4.22 3.23
CA GLY A 481 -14.76 -3.94 4.11
C GLY A 481 -14.56 -4.39 5.56
N ASN A 482 -14.91 -3.55 6.53
CA ASN A 482 -14.85 -3.89 7.95
C ASN A 482 -16.23 -3.81 8.61
N ASP A 483 -16.41 -4.56 9.70
CA ASP A 483 -17.60 -4.51 10.54
C ASP A 483 -17.65 -3.26 11.45
N ALA A 484 -18.63 -3.21 12.34
CA ALA A 484 -18.83 -2.10 13.28
C ALA A 484 -17.67 -1.96 14.29
N ASP A 485 -16.97 -3.05 14.56
CA ASP A 485 -15.87 -3.13 15.52
C ASP A 485 -14.50 -2.89 14.85
N GLY A 486 -14.50 -2.64 13.53
CA GLY A 486 -13.30 -2.39 12.74
C GLY A 486 -12.53 -3.65 12.37
N ASN A 487 -13.10 -4.84 12.58
CA ASN A 487 -12.50 -6.08 12.13
C ASN A 487 -12.67 -6.22 10.62
N SER A 488 -11.60 -6.64 9.95
CA SER A 488 -11.67 -7.06 8.55
C SER A 488 -12.66 -8.21 8.44
N LEU A 489 -13.74 -8.00 7.69
CA LEU A 489 -14.70 -9.05 7.40
C LEU A 489 -14.10 -10.06 6.40
N ASP A 490 -14.66 -11.25 6.32
CA ASP A 490 -14.44 -12.16 5.20
C ASP A 490 -15.25 -11.60 4.00
N PHE A 491 -14.64 -10.73 3.19
CA PHE A 491 -15.31 -10.06 2.06
C PHE A 491 -14.61 -10.31 0.72
N TYR A 492 -15.31 -10.07 -0.39
CA TYR A 492 -14.69 -9.95 -1.72
C TYR A 492 -14.20 -8.51 -1.92
N PRO A 493 -12.89 -8.23 -1.87
CA PRO A 493 -12.40 -6.92 -2.27
C PRO A 493 -12.70 -6.71 -3.75
N ASP A 494 -13.12 -5.49 -4.07
CA ASP A 494 -13.16 -5.04 -5.45
C ASP A 494 -11.90 -4.25 -5.78
N GLU A 495 -11.47 -4.39 -7.03
CA GLU A 495 -10.20 -3.83 -7.49
C GLU A 495 -10.42 -3.13 -8.83
N VAL A 496 -9.96 -1.88 -8.90
CA VAL A 496 -9.94 -1.12 -10.13
C VAL A 496 -8.51 -0.70 -10.43
N THR A 497 -8.05 -0.92 -11.65
CA THR A 497 -6.85 -0.27 -12.11
C THR A 497 -7.16 1.11 -12.70
N ILE A 498 -6.49 2.15 -12.21
CA ILE A 498 -6.46 3.48 -12.82
C ILE A 498 -5.07 3.78 -13.39
N GLN A 499 -5.00 4.74 -14.29
CA GLN A 499 -3.73 5.30 -14.77
C GLN A 499 -3.57 6.70 -14.18
N ILE A 500 -2.58 6.87 -13.30
CA ILE A 500 -2.20 8.20 -12.82
C ILE A 500 -1.17 8.74 -13.80
N GLY A 501 -1.49 9.77 -14.57
CA GLY A 501 -0.50 10.45 -15.41
C GLY A 501 0.63 11.02 -14.55
N THR A 502 1.79 11.34 -15.15
CA THR A 502 2.81 12.15 -14.44
C THR A 502 2.37 13.58 -14.18
N GLY A 503 1.16 13.93 -14.65
CA GLY A 503 0.58 15.27 -14.63
C GLY A 503 1.46 16.31 -15.28
N MET A 504 2.42 15.89 -16.08
CA MET A 504 3.03 16.73 -17.09
C MET A 504 1.99 17.01 -18.19
N ALA A 505 1.87 18.27 -18.60
CA ALA A 505 1.08 18.64 -19.76
C ALA A 505 1.70 18.05 -21.04
N LYS A 506 0.88 17.79 -22.06
CA LYS A 506 1.40 17.48 -23.40
C LYS A 506 2.31 18.62 -23.85
N PRO A 507 3.51 18.32 -24.40
CA PRO A 507 4.45 19.37 -24.80
C PRO A 507 3.96 20.17 -26.01
N THR A 508 2.94 19.70 -26.71
CA THR A 508 2.32 20.34 -27.88
C THR A 508 0.97 19.68 -28.20
N GLN A 509 0.19 20.26 -29.11
CA GLN A 509 -1.00 19.67 -29.72
C GLN A 509 -0.66 19.04 -31.08
N GLY A 510 0.31 18.13 -31.09
CA GLY A 510 0.83 17.55 -32.33
C GLY A 510 -0.04 16.43 -32.89
N ASP A 511 0.09 16.16 -34.20
CA ASP A 511 -0.78 15.25 -34.93
C ASP A 511 -0.45 13.77 -34.66
N ARG A 512 0.84 13.44 -34.54
CA ARG A 512 1.30 12.08 -34.24
C ARG A 512 2.71 12.02 -33.67
N LEU A 513 2.98 10.99 -32.89
CA LEU A 513 4.33 10.54 -32.59
C LEU A 513 4.96 9.99 -33.88
N SER A 514 5.82 10.78 -34.52
CA SER A 514 6.45 10.39 -35.78
C SER A 514 7.64 9.47 -35.55
N SER A 515 8.26 9.55 -34.38
CA SER A 515 9.44 8.75 -34.09
C SER A 515 9.72 8.61 -32.57
N PRO A 516 9.90 7.39 -32.04
CA PRO A 516 10.02 7.12 -30.60
C PRO A 516 11.45 7.21 -30.04
N PHE A 517 11.60 7.26 -28.72
CA PHE A 517 12.91 7.15 -28.05
C PHE A 517 13.59 5.81 -28.34
N GLY A 518 14.92 5.81 -28.48
CA GLY A 518 15.72 4.59 -28.62
C GLY A 518 16.65 4.54 -29.84
N PRO A 519 17.33 3.40 -30.08
CA PRO A 519 18.29 3.27 -31.17
C PRO A 519 17.67 3.40 -32.57
N ARG A 520 18.28 4.22 -33.44
CA ARG A 520 17.90 4.40 -34.85
C ARG A 520 19.16 4.42 -35.72
N ASN A 521 19.24 3.53 -36.71
CA ASN A 521 20.35 3.46 -37.67
C ASN A 521 21.75 3.55 -37.01
N GLY A 522 21.94 2.85 -35.88
CA GLY A 522 23.19 2.83 -35.13
C GLY A 522 23.47 4.07 -34.26
N ARG A 523 22.51 5.00 -34.12
CA ARG A 523 22.62 6.17 -33.24
C ARG A 523 21.46 6.21 -32.24
N MET A 524 21.72 6.65 -31.01
CA MET A 524 20.67 6.79 -29.99
C MET A 524 19.82 8.03 -30.25
N HIS A 525 18.49 7.86 -30.34
CA HIS A 525 17.55 8.96 -30.29
C HIS A 525 17.18 9.28 -28.85
N ASN A 526 17.59 10.45 -28.36
CA ASN A 526 17.51 10.83 -26.95
C ASN A 526 16.16 11.45 -26.52
N GLY A 527 15.17 11.47 -27.42
CA GLY A 527 13.86 12.05 -27.17
C GLY A 527 12.76 11.36 -27.96
N VAL A 528 11.68 12.08 -28.21
CA VAL A 528 10.62 11.72 -29.16
C VAL A 528 10.43 12.84 -30.17
N ASP A 529 9.98 12.46 -31.36
CA ASP A 529 9.62 13.41 -32.42
C ASP A 529 8.10 13.42 -32.56
N ILE A 530 7.50 14.59 -32.35
CA ILE A 530 6.06 14.81 -32.43
C ILE A 530 5.80 15.67 -33.66
N ALA A 531 5.27 15.06 -34.72
CA ALA A 531 5.00 15.76 -35.98
C ALA A 531 3.75 16.64 -35.85
N ALA A 532 3.85 17.88 -36.32
CA ALA A 532 2.74 18.81 -36.44
C ALA A 532 3.10 19.91 -37.45
N ASN A 533 2.10 20.67 -37.89
CA ASN A 533 2.34 21.87 -38.70
C ASN A 533 3.19 22.91 -37.95
N ARG A 534 3.91 23.74 -38.70
CA ARG A 534 4.62 24.89 -38.13
C ARG A 534 3.66 25.84 -37.45
N GLY A 535 4.12 26.49 -36.39
CA GLY A 535 3.31 27.43 -35.62
C GLY A 535 2.41 26.78 -34.58
N VAL A 536 2.27 25.45 -34.55
CA VAL A 536 1.55 24.76 -33.48
C VAL A 536 2.22 25.07 -32.14
N PRO A 537 1.47 25.49 -31.11
CA PRO A 537 2.04 25.86 -29.82
C PRO A 537 2.83 24.74 -29.15
N VAL A 538 3.90 25.13 -28.45
CA VAL A 538 4.72 24.26 -27.59
C VAL A 538 4.61 24.77 -26.16
N PHE A 539 4.36 23.86 -25.22
CA PHE A 539 4.06 24.17 -23.83
C PHE A 539 5.11 23.59 -22.89
N ALA A 540 5.39 24.30 -21.80
CA ALA A 540 6.15 23.75 -20.67
C ALA A 540 5.34 22.60 -20.05
N VAL A 541 5.92 21.39 -20.03
CA VAL A 541 5.20 20.22 -19.52
C VAL A 541 4.94 20.28 -18.02
N THR A 542 5.73 21.02 -17.25
CA THR A 542 5.50 21.32 -15.84
C THR A 542 6.22 22.61 -15.46
N GLU A 543 5.94 23.15 -14.28
CA GLU A 543 6.58 24.34 -13.74
C GLU A 543 8.10 24.19 -13.62
N GLY A 544 8.85 25.28 -13.84
CA GLY A 544 10.30 25.22 -13.77
C GLY A 544 10.97 26.55 -14.07
N VAL A 545 12.29 26.51 -14.17
CA VAL A 545 13.13 27.66 -14.52
C VAL A 545 13.79 27.38 -15.87
N VAL A 546 13.60 28.27 -16.83
CA VAL A 546 14.24 28.21 -18.15
C VAL A 546 15.75 28.32 -17.97
N SER A 547 16.47 27.28 -18.35
CA SER A 547 17.93 27.18 -18.15
C SER A 547 18.72 27.53 -19.39
N VAL A 548 18.16 27.30 -20.58
CA VAL A 548 18.77 27.61 -21.88
C VAL A 548 17.71 28.06 -22.88
N VAL A 549 17.99 29.13 -23.59
CA VAL A 549 17.24 29.63 -24.74
C VAL A 549 18.21 29.85 -25.89
N LYS A 550 17.86 29.29 -27.05
CA LYS A 550 18.54 29.56 -28.31
C LYS A 550 17.54 29.97 -29.38
N THR A 551 17.80 31.11 -30.00
CA THR A 551 16.99 31.69 -31.09
C THR A 551 17.86 32.13 -32.27
N GLY A 552 17.22 32.51 -33.38
CA GLY A 552 17.90 33.02 -34.58
C GLY A 552 18.52 31.95 -35.48
N CYS A 553 18.20 30.68 -35.26
CA CYS A 553 18.72 29.57 -36.05
C CYS A 553 17.96 29.39 -37.36
N ARG A 554 18.70 29.02 -38.41
CA ARG A 554 18.15 28.77 -39.76
C ARG A 554 17.76 27.31 -39.93
N GLU A 555 16.80 27.08 -40.79
CA GLU A 555 16.37 25.74 -41.20
C GLU A 555 17.45 25.05 -42.02
N GLY A 556 17.62 23.74 -41.80
CA GLY A 556 18.64 22.92 -42.46
C GLY A 556 20.08 23.32 -42.11
N SER A 557 20.30 24.14 -41.08
CA SER A 557 21.63 24.62 -40.69
C SER A 557 22.00 24.26 -39.27
N ASN A 558 23.11 23.54 -39.11
CA ASN A 558 23.62 23.13 -37.80
C ASN A 558 24.56 24.16 -37.16
N ARG A 559 24.75 25.32 -37.80
CA ARG A 559 25.69 26.36 -37.32
C ARG A 559 25.19 27.07 -36.07
N CYS A 560 23.86 27.12 -35.88
CA CYS A 560 23.22 27.77 -34.75
C CYS A 560 22.45 26.71 -33.95
N GLY A 561 22.73 26.61 -32.64
CA GLY A 561 22.03 25.65 -31.78
C GLY A 561 22.36 24.18 -32.08
N GLY A 562 23.35 23.91 -32.94
CA GLY A 562 23.70 22.55 -33.37
C GLY A 562 22.55 21.88 -34.11
N GLY A 563 22.39 20.57 -33.89
CA GLY A 563 21.28 19.82 -34.48
C GLY A 563 19.89 20.29 -34.02
N TYR A 564 19.78 20.92 -32.85
CA TYR A 564 18.50 21.26 -32.21
C TYR A 564 17.87 22.54 -32.80
N GLY A 565 18.64 23.39 -33.48
CA GLY A 565 18.13 24.67 -33.98
C GLY A 565 17.73 25.60 -32.83
N ASN A 566 16.61 26.32 -32.99
CA ASN A 566 16.04 27.08 -31.88
C ASN A 566 15.48 26.10 -30.84
N HIS A 567 15.81 26.34 -29.57
CA HIS A 567 15.43 25.44 -28.49
C HIS A 567 15.31 26.13 -27.14
N VAL A 568 14.55 25.49 -26.25
CA VAL A 568 14.36 25.88 -24.86
C VAL A 568 14.66 24.67 -23.98
N TYR A 569 15.45 24.86 -22.93
CA TYR A 569 15.62 23.87 -21.85
C TYR A 569 15.01 24.43 -20.56
N ILE A 570 14.33 23.58 -19.80
CA ILE A 570 13.67 23.95 -18.54
C ILE A 570 14.13 22.98 -17.46
N LYS A 571 14.60 23.51 -16.33
CA LYS A 571 14.94 22.73 -15.14
C LYS A 571 13.74 22.69 -14.19
N HIS A 572 13.38 21.48 -13.77
CA HIS A 572 12.29 21.19 -12.85
C HIS A 572 12.88 20.69 -11.54
N SER A 573 13.28 21.62 -10.67
CA SER A 573 14.05 21.31 -9.46
C SER A 573 13.33 20.39 -8.48
N THR A 574 12.00 20.47 -8.40
CA THR A 574 11.16 19.60 -7.56
C THR A 574 11.16 18.14 -8.01
N LEU A 575 11.40 17.88 -9.31
CA LEU A 575 11.38 16.53 -9.90
C LEU A 575 12.77 16.00 -10.23
N GLU A 576 13.83 16.79 -10.06
CA GLU A 576 15.19 16.50 -10.51
C GLU A 576 15.29 16.21 -12.03
N LEU A 577 14.46 16.89 -12.83
CA LEU A 577 14.38 16.71 -14.28
C LEU A 577 14.79 17.97 -15.05
N GLU A 578 15.24 17.77 -16.29
CA GLU A 578 15.38 18.80 -17.31
C GLU A 578 14.58 18.39 -18.55
N THR A 579 13.75 19.28 -19.09
CA THR A 579 13.07 19.07 -20.37
C THR A 579 13.68 19.92 -21.46
N ARG A 580 13.69 19.39 -22.69
CA ARG A 580 14.26 20.06 -23.86
C ARG A 580 13.27 20.08 -25.00
N TYR A 581 13.08 21.25 -25.61
CA TYR A 581 12.16 21.50 -26.71
C TYR A 581 12.95 22.08 -27.87
N ALA A 582 12.97 21.40 -29.01
CA ALA A 582 13.86 21.74 -30.13
C ALA A 582 13.12 21.87 -31.47
N HIS A 583 13.86 22.33 -32.48
CA HIS A 583 13.38 22.64 -33.83
C HIS A 583 12.32 23.75 -33.88
N LEU A 584 12.26 24.62 -32.87
CA LEU A 584 11.25 25.67 -32.76
C LEU A 584 11.39 26.73 -33.87
N THR A 585 10.30 27.37 -34.28
CA THR A 585 10.36 28.55 -35.16
C THR A 585 10.30 29.85 -34.37
N GLU A 586 9.57 29.86 -33.26
CA GLU A 586 9.44 30.96 -32.33
C GLU A 586 9.68 30.47 -30.89
N VAL A 587 10.32 31.29 -30.07
CA VAL A 587 10.54 31.08 -28.64
C VAL A 587 9.99 32.30 -27.91
N THR A 588 9.10 32.08 -26.95
CA THR A 588 8.35 33.15 -26.26
C THR A 588 8.84 33.40 -24.83
N VAL A 589 9.91 32.72 -24.41
CA VAL A 589 10.47 32.80 -23.04
C VAL A 589 11.96 33.15 -23.05
N SER A 590 12.47 33.61 -21.91
CA SER A 590 13.86 34.04 -21.72
C SER A 590 14.63 33.18 -20.71
N ASN A 591 15.97 33.20 -20.78
CA ASN A 591 16.82 32.53 -19.77
C ASN A 591 16.54 33.05 -18.36
N GLY A 592 16.38 32.14 -17.41
CA GLY A 592 16.08 32.45 -16.00
C GLY A 592 14.59 32.69 -15.72
N GLU A 593 13.72 32.70 -16.74
CA GLU A 593 12.29 32.88 -16.57
C GLU A 593 11.67 31.69 -15.82
N ARG A 594 10.77 31.97 -14.88
CA ARG A 594 9.93 30.97 -14.23
C ARG A 594 8.72 30.73 -15.11
N VAL A 595 8.48 29.47 -15.45
CA VAL A 595 7.34 29.07 -16.26
C VAL A 595 6.41 28.17 -15.44
N SER A 596 5.11 28.27 -15.72
CA SER A 596 4.10 27.39 -15.14
C SER A 596 3.81 26.21 -16.07
N ARG A 597 3.29 25.12 -15.51
CA ARG A 597 2.76 23.99 -16.29
C ARG A 597 1.75 24.50 -17.34
N GLY A 598 1.90 24.05 -18.59
CA GLY A 598 1.03 24.41 -19.71
C GLY A 598 1.29 25.81 -20.28
N GLN A 599 2.23 26.59 -19.73
CA GLN A 599 2.60 27.88 -20.29
C GLN A 599 3.23 27.68 -21.68
N GLN A 600 2.78 28.46 -22.67
CA GLN A 600 3.37 28.44 -24.00
C GLN A 600 4.80 29.01 -23.96
N ILE A 601 5.74 28.25 -24.51
CA ILE A 601 7.17 28.58 -24.53
C ILE A 601 7.74 28.79 -25.94
N GLY A 602 6.93 28.50 -26.96
CA GLY A 602 7.30 28.68 -28.35
C GLY A 602 6.30 28.00 -29.28
N THR A 603 6.71 27.79 -30.52
CA THR A 603 5.92 27.08 -31.53
C THR A 603 6.77 26.12 -32.35
N ILE A 604 6.15 25.02 -32.79
CA ILE A 604 6.77 24.02 -33.66
C ILE A 604 7.32 24.68 -34.93
N GLY A 605 8.51 24.24 -35.31
CA GLY A 605 9.21 24.75 -36.48
C GLY A 605 9.95 23.65 -37.22
N ASN A 606 11.01 24.04 -37.91
CA ASN A 606 11.88 23.15 -38.67
C ASN A 606 13.34 23.62 -38.65
N THR A 607 13.73 24.37 -37.61
CA THR A 607 15.08 24.95 -37.52
C THR A 607 16.12 23.91 -37.13
N GLY A 608 17.40 24.13 -37.46
CA GLY A 608 18.45 23.14 -37.19
C GLY A 608 18.40 21.94 -38.13
N ASN A 609 18.81 20.77 -37.63
CA ASN A 609 18.89 19.54 -38.41
C ASN A 609 17.57 18.77 -38.42
N SER A 610 16.57 19.31 -39.10
CA SER A 610 15.24 18.70 -39.19
C SER A 610 14.86 18.39 -40.65
N THR A 611 14.27 17.23 -40.88
CA THR A 611 13.80 16.77 -42.21
C THR A 611 12.35 17.16 -42.51
N GLY A 612 11.62 17.68 -41.52
CA GLY A 612 10.24 18.17 -41.67
C GLY A 612 9.70 18.73 -40.35
N PRO A 613 8.62 19.53 -40.36
CA PRO A 613 8.10 20.17 -39.15
C PRO A 613 7.73 19.17 -38.03
N HIS A 614 8.37 19.32 -36.87
CA HIS A 614 8.08 18.52 -35.66
C HIS A 614 8.67 19.20 -34.41
N LEU A 615 8.16 18.80 -33.25
CA LEU A 615 8.83 19.03 -31.96
C LEU A 615 9.72 17.83 -31.65
N HIS A 616 11.02 18.07 -31.47
CA HIS A 616 11.88 17.11 -30.80
C HIS A 616 11.88 17.41 -29.30
N PHE A 617 11.38 16.46 -28.50
CA PHE A 617 11.16 16.61 -27.07
C PHE A 617 11.97 15.58 -26.28
N GLU A 618 12.74 16.05 -25.30
CA GLU A 618 13.50 15.18 -24.39
C GLU A 618 13.13 15.41 -22.93
N ILE A 619 13.25 14.35 -22.14
CA ILE A 619 13.31 14.39 -20.67
C ILE A 619 14.67 13.85 -20.24
N ARG A 620 15.36 14.56 -19.34
CA ARG A 620 16.65 14.16 -18.78
C ARG A 620 16.60 14.13 -17.26
N LYS A 621 17.20 13.08 -16.68
CA LYS A 621 17.45 12.99 -15.22
C LYS A 621 18.96 12.93 -15.02
N ASN A 622 19.51 13.86 -14.24
CA ASN A 622 20.96 13.98 -14.00
C ASN A 622 21.79 13.98 -15.31
N GLY A 623 21.29 14.67 -16.34
CA GLY A 623 21.92 14.77 -17.66
C GLY A 623 21.70 13.56 -18.60
N VAL A 624 21.19 12.44 -18.08
CA VAL A 624 20.92 11.21 -18.85
C VAL A 624 19.52 11.27 -19.46
N ALA A 625 19.41 11.04 -20.77
CA ALA A 625 18.14 10.99 -21.47
C ALA A 625 17.28 9.80 -21.02
N LYS A 626 15.98 10.05 -20.81
CA LYS A 626 14.96 9.06 -20.46
C LYS A 626 13.88 9.04 -21.52
N ASN A 627 13.18 7.91 -21.67
CA ASN A 627 12.08 7.79 -22.62
C ASN A 627 10.92 8.70 -22.17
N PRO A 628 10.55 9.74 -22.95
CA PRO A 628 9.45 10.64 -22.59
C PRO A 628 8.10 9.95 -22.41
N LEU A 629 7.86 8.80 -23.06
CA LEU A 629 6.63 8.02 -22.91
C LEU A 629 6.49 7.35 -21.54
N ASP A 630 7.59 7.17 -20.80
CA ASP A 630 7.55 6.69 -19.42
C ASP A 630 6.98 7.77 -18.48
N PHE A 631 6.91 9.02 -18.96
CA PHE A 631 6.40 10.16 -18.20
C PHE A 631 5.06 10.65 -18.77
N ILE A 632 4.96 10.89 -20.08
CA ILE A 632 3.77 11.48 -20.69
C ILE A 632 3.11 10.44 -21.59
N ASN A 633 1.96 9.91 -21.17
CA ASN A 633 1.16 8.96 -21.95
C ASN A 633 -0.35 9.19 -21.69
N PRO A 634 -1.16 9.50 -22.71
CA PRO A 634 -0.76 9.72 -24.11
C PRO A 634 0.02 11.03 -24.31
N ILE A 635 1.04 11.00 -25.19
CA ILE A 635 1.87 12.18 -25.51
C ILE A 635 1.32 13.03 -26.66
N VAL A 636 0.44 12.45 -27.48
CA VAL A 636 -0.32 13.10 -28.57
C VAL A 636 -1.80 12.92 -28.36
#